data_AF-A0A1P8BAH8-F1
#
_entry.id   AF-A0A1P8BAH8-F1
#
_cell.length_a   1.000
_cell.length_b   1.000
_cell.length_c   1.000
_cell.angle_alpha   90.00
_cell.angle_beta   90.00
_cell.angle_gamma   90.00
#
_symmetry.space_group_name_H-M   'P 1'
#
loop_
_entity.id
_entity.type
_entity.pdbx_description
1 polymer ?
#
loop_
_entity_poly.entity_id
_entity_poly.type
_entity_poly.pdbx_seq_one_letter_code
_entity_poly.pdbx_strand_id
1 'polypeptide(L)'
;MAEIQSNGRAYESLLEKVLSMNILSSDYFKELYGLKTYHEVIDEIYNQVNHVEPWMGGNCRGPSTAYCLLYKFFTMKLTVKQMHGLLKHTDSPYIRA
;
A
#
# COMPACT_ATOMS: atom_id res chain seq x y z
N MET A 1 16.34 6.23 18.57
CA MET A 1 15.58 5.61 17.47
C MET A 1 15.13 6.76 16.58
N ALA A 2 15.50 6.79 15.29
CA ALA A 2 15.05 7.88 14.42
C ALA A 2 13.54 7.73 14.22
N GLU A 3 12.76 8.76 14.55
CA GLU A 3 11.34 8.82 14.22
C GLU A 3 11.18 9.07 12.71
N ILE A 4 10.15 8.50 12.10
CA ILE A 4 9.81 8.82 10.71
C ILE A 4 9.29 10.25 10.70
N GLN A 5 10.04 11.14 10.05
CA GLN A 5 9.58 12.50 9.81
C GLN A 5 8.53 12.46 8.69
N SER A 6 7.26 12.57 9.06
CA SER A 6 6.17 12.72 8.10
C SER A 6 6.05 14.17 7.62
N ASN A 7 5.41 14.39 6.48
CA ASN A 7 5.14 15.73 5.95
C ASN A 7 4.04 16.50 6.71
N GLY A 8 3.58 15.98 7.86
CA GLY A 8 2.54 16.58 8.70
C GLY A 8 1.12 16.51 8.13
N ARG A 9 0.92 15.89 6.97
CA ARG A 9 -0.40 15.72 6.35
C ARG A 9 -1.01 14.38 6.73
N ALA A 10 -2.34 14.34 6.87
CA ALA A 10 -3.06 13.09 7.06
C ALA A 10 -2.91 12.21 5.82
N TYR A 11 -2.74 10.89 6.02
CA TYR A 11 -2.58 9.95 4.90
C TYR A 11 -3.81 9.94 3.97
N GLU A 12 -5.00 10.23 4.50
CA GLU A 12 -6.25 10.39 3.74
C GLU A 12 -6.18 11.50 2.69
N SER A 13 -5.30 12.49 2.89
CA SER A 13 -5.09 13.60 1.95
C SER A 13 -4.00 13.34 0.91
N LEU A 14 -3.30 12.20 1.00
CA LEU A 14 -2.21 11.83 0.07
C LEU A 14 -2.75 11.18 -1.20
N LEU A 15 -3.95 10.60 -1.15
CA LEU A 15 -4.62 9.97 -2.28
C LEU A 15 -5.82 10.80 -2.72
N GLU A 16 -6.23 10.62 -3.98
CA GLU A 16 -7.46 11.20 -4.50
C GLU A 16 -8.68 10.66 -3.73
N LYS A 17 -9.70 11.52 -3.54
CA LYS A 17 -10.81 11.22 -2.63
C LYS A 17 -11.66 10.05 -3.12
N VAL A 18 -11.98 10.01 -4.42
CA VAL A 18 -12.75 8.91 -5.02
C VAL A 18 -11.97 7.60 -4.92
N LEU A 19 -10.66 7.63 -5.19
CA LEU A 19 -9.80 6.46 -5.04
C LEU A 19 -9.81 5.94 -3.59
N SER A 20 -9.66 6.82 -2.60
CA SER A 20 -9.66 6.45 -1.19
C SER A 20 -11.00 5.82 -0.77
N MET A 21 -12.13 6.39 -1.22
CA MET A 21 -13.45 5.82 -0.98
C MET A 21 -13.61 4.43 -1.61
N ASN A 22 -13.06 4.24 -2.81
CA ASN A 22 -13.13 2.97 -3.52
C ASN A 22 -12.24 1.91 -2.87
N ILE A 23 -11.04 2.28 -2.37
CA ILE A 23 -10.16 1.39 -1.60
C ILE A 23 -10.89 0.91 -0.34
N LEU A 24 -11.44 1.83 0.46
CA LEU A 24 -12.15 1.47 1.71
C LEU A 24 -13.38 0.59 1.46
N SER A 25 -14.02 0.74 0.30
CA SER A 25 -15.19 -0.06 -0.09
C SER A 25 -14.82 -1.43 -0.66
N SER A 26 -13.58 -1.59 -1.14
CA SER A 26 -13.10 -2.80 -1.81
C SER A 26 -13.03 -3.99 -0.86
N ASP A 27 -13.53 -5.14 -1.32
CA ASP A 27 -13.47 -6.38 -0.53
C ASP A 27 -12.03 -6.87 -0.37
N TYR A 28 -11.18 -6.68 -1.38
CA TYR A 28 -9.75 -6.98 -1.28
C TYR A 28 -9.10 -6.19 -0.12
N PHE A 29 -9.39 -4.90 0.00
CA PHE A 29 -8.84 -4.11 1.10
C PHE A 29 -9.34 -4.59 2.48
N LYS A 30 -10.58 -5.08 2.56
CA LYS A 30 -11.11 -5.67 3.80
C LYS A 30 -10.38 -6.96 4.17
N GLU A 31 -10.02 -7.79 3.20
CA GLU A 31 -9.23 -9.00 3.43
C GLU A 31 -7.82 -8.67 3.94
N LEU A 32 -7.22 -7.56 3.49
CA LEU A 32 -5.92 -7.09 3.98
C LEU A 32 -5.92 -6.78 5.49
N TYR A 33 -7.05 -6.58 6.16
CA TYR A 33 -7.08 -6.45 7.63
C TYR A 33 -6.61 -7.72 8.35
N GLY A 34 -6.70 -8.88 7.70
CA GLY A 34 -6.15 -10.14 8.21
C GLY A 34 -4.62 -10.13 8.31
N LEU A 35 -3.94 -9.41 7.41
CA LEU A 35 -2.49 -9.28 7.40
C LEU A 35 -2.05 -8.31 8.50
N LYS A 36 -1.28 -8.81 9.47
CA LYS A 36 -0.88 -8.04 10.66
C LYS A 36 0.57 -7.64 10.62
N THR A 37 1.41 -8.43 9.97
CA THR A 37 2.84 -8.22 9.93
C THR A 37 3.27 -7.54 8.64
N TYR A 38 4.38 -6.82 8.73
CA TYR A 38 5.03 -6.20 7.58
C TYR A 38 5.40 -7.21 6.49
N HIS A 39 5.89 -8.39 6.89
CA HIS A 39 6.31 -9.44 5.96
C HIS A 39 5.14 -10.01 5.17
N GLU A 40 4.00 -10.26 5.82
CA GLU A 40 2.79 -10.72 5.14
C GLU A 40 2.32 -9.75 4.04
N VAL A 41 2.40 -8.44 4.29
CA VAL A 41 2.03 -7.44 3.28
C VAL A 41 3.04 -7.41 2.12
N ILE A 42 4.33 -7.63 2.39
CA ILE A 42 5.35 -7.78 1.35
C ILE A 42 5.10 -9.00 0.49
N ASP A 43 4.82 -10.14 1.11
CA ASP A 43 4.54 -11.38 0.40
C ASP A 43 3.30 -11.21 -0.48
N GLU A 44 2.27 -10.51 0.02
CA GLU A 44 1.09 -10.15 -0.77
C GLU A 44 1.43 -9.25 -1.96
N ILE A 45 2.32 -8.27 -1.80
CA ILE A 45 2.82 -7.44 -2.91
C ILE A 45 3.55 -8.30 -3.94
N TYR A 46 4.42 -9.22 -3.50
CA TYR A 46 5.14 -10.11 -4.37
C TYR A 46 4.21 -11.00 -5.20
N ASN A 47 3.14 -11.51 -4.57
CA ASN A 47 2.22 -12.46 -5.19
C ASN A 47 1.16 -11.80 -6.09
N GLN A 48 0.60 -10.65 -5.67
CA GLN A 48 -0.58 -10.06 -6.32
C GLN A 48 -0.28 -8.83 -7.19
N VAL A 49 0.85 -8.14 -7.00
CA VAL A 49 1.12 -6.89 -7.71
C VAL A 49 1.96 -7.13 -8.96
N ASN A 50 1.38 -6.77 -10.10
CA ASN A 50 2.01 -6.82 -11.42
C ASN A 50 1.99 -5.46 -12.16
N HIS A 51 1.33 -4.45 -11.61
CA HIS A 51 1.33 -3.07 -12.10
C HIS A 51 1.16 -2.09 -10.93
N VAL A 52 1.64 -0.85 -11.09
CA VAL A 52 1.60 0.21 -10.05
C VAL A 52 0.70 1.38 -10.44
N GLU A 53 -0.36 1.10 -11.21
CA GLU A 53 -1.34 2.10 -11.59
C GLU A 53 -2.37 2.29 -10.47
N PRO A 54 -2.89 3.51 -10.21
CA PRO A 54 -3.89 3.76 -9.16
C PRO A 54 -5.23 3.07 -9.40
N TRP A 55 -5.62 2.94 -10.67
CA TRP A 55 -6.89 2.36 -11.09
C TRP A 55 -6.61 1.05 -11.83
N MET A 56 -7.53 0.10 -11.72
CA MET A 56 -7.51 -1.04 -12.64
C MET A 56 -7.76 -0.56 -14.07
N GLY A 57 -7.01 -1.12 -15.02
CA GLY A 57 -7.15 -0.75 -16.44
C GLY A 57 -8.57 -0.98 -16.97
N GLY A 58 -9.02 -0.08 -17.85
CA GLY A 58 -10.35 -0.10 -18.47
C GLY A 58 -11.32 0.94 -17.89
N ASN A 59 -12.62 0.75 -18.12
CA ASN A 59 -13.67 1.70 -17.70
C ASN A 59 -14.10 1.51 -16.23
N CYS A 60 -13.51 0.54 -15.54
CA CYS A 60 -13.80 0.23 -14.15
C CYS A 60 -12.94 1.11 -13.25
N ARG A 61 -13.54 2.10 -12.57
CA ARG A 61 -12.88 2.93 -11.54
C ARG A 61 -12.56 2.16 -10.24
N GLY A 62 -12.24 0.88 -10.34
CA GLY A 62 -11.85 0.07 -9.19
C GLY A 62 -10.42 0.39 -8.77
N PRO A 63 -10.12 0.36 -7.46
CA PRO A 63 -8.76 0.59 -6.98
C PRO A 63 -7.87 -0.59 -7.38
N SER A 64 -6.62 -0.33 -7.73
CA SER A 64 -5.67 -1.41 -7.99
C SER A 64 -5.23 -2.11 -6.71
N THR A 65 -4.75 -3.35 -6.85
CA THR A 65 -4.17 -4.11 -5.73
C THR A 65 -2.97 -3.38 -5.11
N ALA A 66 -2.12 -2.77 -5.94
CA ALA A 66 -0.97 -1.98 -5.51
C ALA A 66 -1.40 -0.81 -4.59
N TYR A 67 -2.42 -0.05 -4.97
CA TYR A 67 -2.86 1.10 -4.18
C TYR A 67 -3.65 0.70 -2.92
N CYS A 68 -4.36 -0.43 -2.94
CA CYS A 68 -4.93 -1.03 -1.73
C CYS A 68 -3.85 -1.40 -0.71
N LEU A 69 -2.77 -2.04 -1.16
CA LEU A 69 -1.63 -2.42 -0.31
C LEU A 69 -0.83 -1.19 0.18
N LEU A 70 -0.66 -0.17 -0.66
CA LEU A 70 -0.08 1.10 -0.26
C LEU A 70 -0.90 1.77 0.86
N TYR A 71 -2.22 1.82 0.71
CA TYR A 71 -3.10 2.37 1.74
C TYR A 71 -3.03 1.56 3.03
N LYS A 72 -2.95 0.23 2.93
CA LYS A 72 -2.70 -0.65 4.08
C LYS A 72 -1.41 -0.25 4.80
N PHE A 73 -0.31 0.01 4.11
CA PHE A 73 0.92 0.49 4.74
C PHE A 73 0.76 1.84 5.44
N PHE A 74 -0.05 2.76 4.92
CA PHE A 74 -0.32 4.02 5.62
C PHE A 74 -1.09 3.84 6.93
N THR A 75 -1.97 2.83 7.00
CA THR A 75 -2.65 2.48 8.26
C THR A 75 -1.72 1.78 9.26
N MET A 76 -0.60 1.22 8.78
CA MET A 76 0.39 0.55 9.62
C MET A 76 1.47 1.55 10.08
N LYS A 77 1.83 1.48 11.36
CA LYS A 77 2.93 2.28 11.92
C LYS A 77 4.27 1.62 11.62
N LEU A 78 4.72 1.70 10.37
CA LEU A 78 6.02 1.17 9.96
C LEU A 78 7.17 1.88 10.68
N THR A 79 8.25 1.17 10.90
CA THR A 79 9.50 1.73 11.44
C THR A 79 10.42 2.20 10.32
N VAL A 80 11.36 3.11 10.63
CA VAL A 80 12.39 3.56 9.67
C VAL A 80 13.14 2.36 9.07
N LYS A 81 13.42 1.31 9.86
CA LYS A 81 14.11 0.11 9.37
C LYS A 81 13.27 -0.65 8.35
N GLN A 82 11.97 -0.80 8.58
CA GLN A 82 11.04 -1.45 7.65
C GLN A 82 10.91 -0.65 6.34
N MET A 83 10.84 0.68 6.43
CA MET A 83 10.84 1.51 5.22
C MET A 83 12.13 1.35 4.40
N HIS A 84 13.29 1.35 5.06
CA HIS A 84 14.56 1.05 4.36
C HIS A 84 14.59 -0.37 3.80
N GLY A 85 13.93 -1.33 4.47
CA GLY A 85 13.75 -2.70 3.99
C GLY A 85 12.97 -2.76 2.68
N LEU A 86 11.85 -2.03 2.57
CA LEU A 86 11.06 -1.94 1.34
C LEU A 86 11.88 -1.39 0.18
N LEU A 87 12.56 -0.26 0.41
CA LEU A 87 13.35 0.42 -0.62
C LEU A 87 14.54 -0.40 -1.14
N LYS A 88 15.09 -1.28 -0.29
CA LYS A 88 16.23 -2.14 -0.63
C LYS A 88 15.81 -3.55 -1.06
N HIS A 89 14.50 -3.85 -1.06
CA HIS A 89 14.02 -5.18 -1.37
C HIS A 89 14.30 -5.52 -2.85
N THR A 90 15.01 -6.62 -3.09
CA THR A 90 15.42 -7.05 -4.43
C THR A 90 14.43 -8.00 -5.09
N ASP A 91 13.57 -8.64 -4.30
CA ASP A 91 12.79 -9.79 -4.76
C ASP A 91 11.74 -9.41 -5.81
N SER A 92 11.19 -8.20 -5.74
CA SER A 92 10.27 -7.70 -6.76
C SER A 92 10.42 -6.19 -6.95
N PRO A 93 10.39 -5.68 -8.20
CA PRO A 93 10.42 -4.25 -8.47
C PRO A 93 9.18 -3.53 -7.92
N TYR A 94 8.08 -4.23 -7.64
CA TYR A 94 6.85 -3.64 -7.11
C TYR A 94 6.88 -3.40 -5.60
N ILE A 95 7.76 -4.08 -4.86
CA ILE A 95 7.95 -3.86 -3.41
C ILE A 95 8.63 -2.51 -3.16
N ARG A 96 9.46 -2.05 -4.11
CA ARG A 96 10.26 -0.83 -4.01
C ARG A 96 9.67 0.38 -4.74
N ALA A 97 8.63 0.17 -5.55
CA ALA A 97 8.03 1.19 -6.42
C ALA A 97 7.11 2.13 -5.63
#